data_AF-A0A8T4EN19-F1
#
_entry.id   AF-A0A8T4EN19-F1
#
_cell.length_a   1.000
_cell.length_b   1.000
_cell.length_c   1.000
_cell.angle_alpha   90.00
_cell.angle_beta   90.00
_cell.angle_gamma   90.00
#
_symmetry.space_group_name_H-M   'P 1'
#
loop_
_entity.id
_entity.type
_entity.pdbx_description
1 polymer ?
#
loop_
_entity_poly.entity_id
_entity_poly.type
_entity_poly.pdbx_seq_one_letter_code
_entity_poly.pdbx_strand_id
1 'polypeptide(L)'
;MKTSFKVFLACAFGAIIGLIAALSISDSSFFACLIGMALGGLFGYLAYDFKQVKAAVKAAWKQIISFKFNKENWRGRFLELLACHNMVLSMIIGIWILFAAILLIIGAITNTAPKIASLTITVFVVFYPLGFVFTSIFMILAQQKTEGSSFFGKAEHQDISREFIKRFNPFRFYILSFPKLFTKWIPRAAVKVAKFFAIIFKFVKKVFVLIHSDERLICMSYAAAGVLIGYIIPGGSALKLFIGAVVGGLTGFGAYELLFKKKPEEAKKQEA
;
A
#
# COMPACT_ATOMS: atom_id res chain seq x y z
N MET A 1 -10.39 18.18 -28.12
CA MET A 1 -8.95 17.81 -28.11
C MET A 1 -8.78 16.59 -29.01
N LYS A 2 -7.93 16.66 -30.03
CA LYS A 2 -7.66 15.53 -30.95
C LYS A 2 -7.11 14.34 -30.16
N THR A 3 -7.50 13.12 -30.53
CA THR A 3 -7.12 11.88 -29.82
C THR A 3 -5.60 11.70 -29.75
N SER A 4 -4.88 12.02 -30.83
CA SER A 4 -3.42 11.94 -30.87
C SER A 4 -2.74 12.88 -29.87
N PHE A 5 -3.29 14.08 -29.63
CA PHE A 5 -2.77 14.97 -28.59
C PHE A 5 -3.01 14.44 -27.17
N LYS A 6 -4.09 13.68 -26.93
CA LYS A 6 -4.28 13.00 -25.64
C LYS A 6 -3.23 11.91 -25.42
N VAL A 7 -2.89 11.14 -26.47
CA VAL A 7 -1.79 10.15 -26.41
C VAL A 7 -0.49 10.84 -26.05
N PHE A 8 -0.16 11.94 -26.73
CA PHE A 8 1.04 12.74 -26.44
C PHE A 8 1.12 13.13 -24.95
N LEU A 9 0.05 13.75 -24.43
CA LEU A 9 0.01 14.21 -23.04
C LEU A 9 0.09 13.05 -22.04
N ALA A 10 -0.59 11.94 -22.31
CA ALA A 10 -0.57 10.77 -21.44
C ALA A 10 0.83 10.13 -21.38
N CYS A 11 1.50 9.97 -22.53
CA CYS A 11 2.86 9.43 -22.60
C CYS A 11 3.85 10.36 -21.89
N ALA A 12 3.79 11.66 -22.17
CA ALA A 12 4.69 12.65 -21.57
C ALA A 12 4.51 12.71 -20.05
N PHE A 13 3.28 12.74 -19.56
CA PHE A 13 2.97 12.74 -18.13
C PHE A 13 3.43 11.46 -17.43
N GLY A 14 3.18 10.30 -18.05
CA GLY A 14 3.68 9.01 -17.55
C GLY A 14 5.20 8.99 -17.46
N ALA A 15 5.91 9.45 -18.49
CA ALA A 15 7.36 9.52 -18.50
C ALA A 15 7.92 10.42 -17.38
N ILE A 16 7.29 11.58 -17.14
CA ILE A 16 7.68 12.49 -16.04
C ILE A 16 7.55 11.79 -14.68
N ILE A 17 6.40 11.18 -14.37
CA ILE A 17 6.20 10.50 -13.09
C ILE A 17 7.19 9.35 -12.92
N GLY A 18 7.37 8.54 -13.97
CA GLY A 18 8.31 7.42 -13.95
C GLY A 18 9.76 7.86 -13.70
N LEU A 19 10.19 8.96 -14.31
CA LEU A 19 11.52 9.53 -14.08
C LEU A 19 11.69 10.12 -12.69
N ILE A 20 10.68 10.83 -12.17
CA ILE A 20 10.72 11.32 -10.78
C ILE A 20 10.91 10.14 -9.81
N ALA A 21 10.17 9.05 -10.02
CA ALA A 21 10.28 7.85 -9.19
C ALA A 21 11.67 7.19 -9.32
N ALA A 22 12.20 7.04 -10.53
CA ALA A 22 13.53 6.46 -10.76
C ALA A 22 14.64 7.30 -10.09
N LEU A 23 14.66 8.61 -10.34
CA LEU A 23 15.70 9.51 -9.80
C LEU A 23 15.60 9.65 -8.27
N SER A 24 14.42 9.48 -7.68
CA SER A 24 14.24 9.50 -6.22
C SER A 24 14.81 8.27 -5.51
N ILE A 25 14.96 7.14 -6.21
CA ILE A 25 15.53 5.91 -5.63
C ILE A 25 17.05 5.92 -5.76
N SER A 26 17.56 6.13 -6.97
CA SER A 26 18.99 6.22 -7.26
C SER A 26 19.20 6.68 -8.70
N ASP A 27 20.14 7.62 -8.91
CA ASP A 27 20.46 8.17 -10.22
C ASP A 27 21.22 7.20 -11.15
N SER A 28 21.79 6.12 -10.62
CA SER A 28 22.66 5.20 -11.38
C SER A 28 22.25 3.73 -11.33
N SER A 29 21.20 3.38 -10.57
CA SER A 29 20.80 1.97 -10.45
C SER A 29 19.85 1.55 -11.58
N PHE A 30 20.21 0.48 -12.29
CA PHE A 30 19.31 -0.13 -13.29
C PHE A 30 17.95 -0.49 -12.69
N PHE A 31 17.93 -0.93 -11.43
CA PHE A 31 16.69 -1.25 -10.71
C PHE A 31 15.75 -0.05 -10.55
N ALA A 32 16.29 1.15 -10.26
CA ALA A 32 15.48 2.37 -10.19
C ALA A 32 14.85 2.71 -11.55
N CYS A 33 15.59 2.52 -12.65
CA CYS A 33 15.05 2.69 -14.01
C CYS A 33 13.88 1.73 -14.27
N LEU A 34 13.99 0.45 -13.90
CA LEU A 34 12.90 -0.53 -14.07
C LEU A 34 11.64 -0.14 -13.29
N ILE A 35 11.80 0.31 -12.03
CA ILE A 35 10.66 0.81 -11.22
C ILE A 35 10.05 2.03 -11.90
N GLY A 36 10.88 2.97 -12.36
CA GLY A 36 10.41 4.16 -13.08
C GLY A 36 9.65 3.81 -14.35
N MET A 37 10.13 2.87 -15.16
CA MET A 37 9.45 2.41 -16.37
C MET A 37 8.08 1.78 -16.04
N ALA A 38 8.02 0.94 -15.01
CA ALA A 38 6.77 0.31 -14.59
C ALA A 38 5.74 1.34 -14.11
N LEU A 39 6.16 2.29 -13.27
CA LEU A 39 5.29 3.36 -12.78
C LEU A 39 4.90 4.31 -13.91
N GLY A 40 5.85 4.75 -14.72
CA GLY A 40 5.60 5.66 -15.83
C GLY A 40 4.67 5.06 -16.87
N GLY A 41 4.87 3.78 -17.22
CA GLY A 41 3.95 3.03 -18.07
C GLY A 41 2.54 2.93 -17.47
N LEU A 42 2.43 2.62 -16.17
CA LEU A 42 1.14 2.55 -15.47
C LEU A 42 0.42 3.91 -15.46
N PHE A 43 1.12 5.00 -15.16
CA PHE A 43 0.52 6.34 -15.16
C PHE A 43 0.16 6.79 -16.57
N GLY A 44 0.99 6.51 -17.58
CA GLY A 44 0.66 6.76 -18.98
C GLY A 44 -0.59 6.02 -19.43
N TYR A 45 -0.71 4.73 -19.06
CA TYR A 45 -1.89 3.90 -19.33
C TYR A 45 -3.18 4.47 -18.71
N LEU A 46 -3.10 4.95 -17.46
CA LEU A 46 -4.25 5.49 -16.73
C LEU A 46 -4.62 6.92 -17.18
N ALA A 47 -3.65 7.74 -17.58
CA ALA A 47 -3.84 9.15 -17.91
C ALA A 47 -4.60 9.39 -19.24
N TYR A 48 -4.49 8.48 -20.22
CA TYR A 48 -5.06 8.65 -21.57
C TYR A 48 -6.56 9.03 -21.59
N ASP A 49 -7.36 8.37 -20.75
CA ASP A 49 -8.75 8.77 -20.50
C ASP A 49 -9.14 8.44 -19.06
N PHE A 50 -8.80 9.37 -18.15
CA PHE A 50 -9.08 9.22 -16.74
C PHE A 50 -10.59 9.19 -16.41
N LYS A 51 -11.44 9.79 -17.26
CA LYS A 51 -12.90 9.76 -17.07
C LYS A 51 -13.42 8.33 -17.23
N GLN A 52 -12.94 7.61 -18.26
CA GLN A 52 -13.25 6.19 -18.43
C GLN A 52 -12.74 5.34 -17.28
N VAL A 53 -11.53 5.61 -16.75
CA VAL A 53 -10.99 4.91 -15.57
C VAL A 53 -11.93 5.09 -14.38
N LYS A 54 -12.37 6.31 -14.09
CA LYS A 54 -13.32 6.60 -13.00
C LYS A 54 -14.65 5.85 -13.18
N ALA A 55 -15.17 5.81 -14.41
CA ALA A 55 -16.39 5.09 -14.74
C ALA A 55 -16.22 3.57 -14.56
N ALA A 56 -15.12 3.01 -15.05
CA ALA A 56 -14.80 1.58 -14.93
C ALA A 56 -14.58 1.15 -13.48
N VAL A 57 -13.90 1.98 -12.67
CA VAL A 57 -13.77 1.77 -11.21
C VAL A 57 -15.14 1.69 -10.55
N LYS A 58 -16.05 2.62 -10.85
CA LYS A 58 -17.41 2.62 -10.31
C LYS A 58 -18.20 1.38 -10.77
N ALA A 59 -18.07 0.99 -12.03
CA ALA A 59 -18.74 -0.17 -12.59
C ALA A 59 -18.21 -1.49 -12.00
N ALA A 60 -16.89 -1.67 -11.94
CA ALA A 60 -16.24 -2.82 -11.34
C ALA A 60 -16.58 -2.95 -9.85
N TRP A 61 -16.61 -1.83 -9.12
CA TRP A 61 -16.98 -1.81 -7.70
C TRP A 61 -18.42 -2.27 -7.50
N LYS A 62 -19.36 -1.77 -8.31
CA LYS A 62 -20.77 -2.21 -8.27
C LYS A 62 -20.93 -3.71 -8.57
N GLN A 63 -20.12 -4.26 -9.47
CA GLN A 63 -20.19 -5.68 -9.84
C GLN A 63 -19.60 -6.60 -8.76
N ILE A 64 -18.61 -6.12 -8.00
CA ILE A 64 -17.91 -6.92 -6.99
C ILE A 64 -18.51 -6.76 -5.60
N ILE A 65 -19.07 -5.60 -5.30
CA ILE A 65 -19.85 -5.35 -4.08
C ILE A 65 -21.25 -5.94 -4.26
N SER A 66 -21.33 -7.26 -4.25
CA SER A 66 -22.44 -7.97 -3.59
C SER A 66 -22.20 -8.07 -2.06
N PHE A 67 -21.01 -7.68 -1.61
CA PHE A 67 -20.62 -7.64 -0.21
C PHE A 67 -21.38 -6.52 0.52
N LYS A 68 -22.50 -6.86 1.17
CA LYS A 68 -23.16 -5.98 2.14
C LYS A 68 -22.16 -5.70 3.26
N PHE A 69 -21.57 -4.51 3.25
CA PHE A 69 -20.69 -4.05 4.32
C PHE A 69 -21.50 -3.97 5.61
N ASN A 70 -21.45 -5.02 6.42
CA ASN A 70 -22.03 -5.00 7.76
C ASN A 70 -21.16 -4.08 8.63
N LYS A 71 -21.56 -2.81 8.69
CA LYS A 71 -20.87 -1.72 9.38
C LYS A 71 -20.62 -2.03 10.86
N GLU A 72 -21.51 -2.80 11.48
CA GLU A 72 -21.40 -3.22 12.88
C GLU A 72 -20.31 -4.28 13.04
N ASN A 73 -20.31 -5.33 12.21
CA ASN A 73 -19.28 -6.37 12.24
C ASN A 73 -17.87 -5.85 11.88
N TRP A 74 -17.77 -4.83 11.01
CA TRP A 74 -16.46 -4.31 10.61
C TRP A 74 -15.81 -3.48 11.71
N ARG A 75 -16.60 -2.73 12.50
CA ARG A 75 -16.10 -1.97 13.66
C ARG A 75 -15.49 -2.88 14.72
N GLY A 76 -16.20 -3.93 15.11
CA GLY A 76 -15.68 -4.91 16.07
C GLY A 76 -14.39 -5.57 15.57
N ARG A 77 -14.36 -6.01 14.31
CA ARG A 77 -13.16 -6.60 13.70
C ARG A 77 -11.99 -5.62 13.55
N PHE A 78 -12.26 -4.35 13.30
CA PHE A 78 -11.23 -3.31 13.21
C PHE A 78 -10.60 -3.04 14.57
N LEU A 79 -11.40 -2.99 15.63
CA LEU A 79 -10.92 -2.87 17.01
C LEU A 79 -10.13 -4.10 17.45
N GLU A 80 -10.59 -5.31 17.11
CA GLU A 80 -9.84 -6.55 17.34
C GLU A 80 -8.49 -6.54 16.62
N LEU A 81 -8.46 -6.05 15.37
CA LEU A 81 -7.23 -5.95 14.59
C LEU A 81 -6.26 -4.93 15.20
N LEU A 82 -6.75 -3.76 15.63
CA LEU A 82 -5.95 -2.75 16.34
C LEU A 82 -5.39 -3.29 17.66
N ALA A 83 -6.20 -4.00 18.45
CA ALA A 83 -5.76 -4.62 19.69
C ALA A 83 -4.68 -5.69 19.42
N CYS A 84 -4.88 -6.53 18.40
CA CYS A 84 -3.89 -7.52 17.99
C CYS A 84 -2.60 -6.87 17.50
N HIS A 85 -2.70 -5.79 16.70
CA HIS A 85 -1.56 -5.02 16.22
C HIS A 85 -0.76 -4.40 17.38
N ASN A 86 -1.43 -3.77 18.34
CA ASN A 86 -0.78 -3.17 19.50
C ASN A 86 -0.12 -4.23 20.39
N MET A 87 -0.73 -5.41 20.52
CA MET A 87 -0.12 -6.54 21.24
C MET A 87 1.13 -7.06 20.51
N VAL A 88 1.11 -7.17 19.18
CA VAL A 88 2.30 -7.57 18.42
C VAL A 88 3.40 -6.50 18.52
N LEU A 89 3.04 -5.22 18.43
CA LEU A 89 3.98 -4.12 18.62
C LEU A 89 4.61 -4.15 20.02
N SER A 90 3.81 -4.34 21.08
CA SER A 90 4.35 -4.42 22.44
C SER A 90 5.27 -5.62 22.64
N MET A 91 5.00 -6.76 21.97
CA MET A 91 5.91 -7.92 21.95
C MET A 91 7.22 -7.64 21.23
N ILE A 92 7.16 -7.06 20.02
CA ILE A 92 8.36 -6.67 19.27
C ILE A 92 9.21 -5.73 20.12
N ILE A 93 8.58 -4.71 20.72
CA ILE A 93 9.25 -3.75 21.61
C ILE A 93 9.85 -4.46 22.82
N GLY A 94 9.13 -5.37 23.48
CA GLY A 94 9.64 -6.14 24.62
C GLY A 94 10.86 -7.01 24.28
N ILE A 95 10.87 -7.65 23.12
CA ILE A 95 12.02 -8.42 22.61
C ILE A 95 13.21 -7.49 22.38
N TRP A 96 12.98 -6.31 21.78
CA TRP A 96 14.02 -5.31 21.59
C TRP A 96 14.59 -4.77 22.91
N ILE A 97 13.77 -4.58 23.95
CA ILE A 97 14.24 -4.19 25.29
C ILE A 97 15.15 -5.27 25.86
N LEU A 98 14.74 -6.54 25.79
CA LEU A 98 15.56 -7.65 26.27
C LEU A 98 16.89 -7.72 25.52
N PHE A 99 16.86 -7.57 24.20
CA PHE A 99 18.05 -7.55 23.36
C PHE A 99 18.97 -6.37 23.71
N ALA A 100 18.41 -5.18 23.91
CA ALA A 100 19.16 -4.02 24.36
C ALA A 100 19.80 -4.23 25.73
N ALA A 101 19.07 -4.82 26.69
CA ALA A 101 19.59 -5.15 28.02
C ALA A 101 20.76 -6.16 27.94
N ILE A 102 20.69 -7.15 27.05
CA ILE A 102 21.78 -8.09 26.81
C ILE A 102 23.00 -7.34 26.23
N LEU A 103 22.79 -6.47 25.24
CA LEU A 103 23.87 -5.65 24.67
C LEU A 103 24.49 -4.71 25.71
N LEU A 104 23.71 -4.18 26.65
CA LEU A 104 24.21 -3.38 27.78
C LEU A 104 25.13 -4.18 28.68
N ILE A 105 24.72 -5.39 29.05
CA ILE A 105 25.52 -6.29 29.90
C ILE A 105 26.83 -6.64 29.18
N ILE A 106 26.76 -6.98 27.89
CA ILE A 106 27.95 -7.25 27.07
C ILE A 106 28.84 -6.01 27.01
N GLY A 107 28.29 -4.84 26.70
CA GLY A 107 29.04 -3.57 26.61
C GLY A 107 29.70 -3.16 27.93
N ALA A 108 29.05 -3.43 29.07
CA ALA A 108 29.62 -3.22 30.40
C ALA A 108 30.80 -4.17 30.68
N ILE A 109 30.72 -5.42 30.22
CA ILE A 109 31.82 -6.38 30.30
C ILE A 109 32.97 -5.99 29.37
N THR A 110 32.67 -5.48 28.16
CA THR A 110 33.66 -5.18 27.12
C THR A 110 34.16 -3.73 27.11
N ASN A 111 33.75 -2.89 28.07
CA ASN A 111 34.04 -1.45 28.14
C ASN A 111 33.71 -0.68 26.83
N THR A 112 32.77 -1.19 26.04
CA THR A 112 32.41 -0.62 24.74
C THR A 112 30.96 -0.13 24.76
N ALA A 113 30.82 1.19 24.62
CA ALA A 113 29.62 1.96 24.25
C ALA A 113 28.53 2.26 25.31
N PRO A 114 28.77 3.22 26.23
CA PRO A 114 27.73 3.85 27.06
C PRO A 114 26.75 4.75 26.28
N LYS A 115 27.01 5.06 25.00
CA LYS A 115 26.17 5.97 24.19
C LYS A 115 25.02 5.27 23.46
N ILE A 116 25.23 4.05 22.96
CA ILE A 116 24.17 3.25 22.30
C ILE A 116 23.16 2.75 23.35
N ALA A 117 23.70 2.39 24.51
CA ALA A 117 23.01 2.08 25.74
C ALA A 117 21.94 3.11 26.14
N SER A 118 22.34 4.38 26.31
CA SER A 118 21.48 5.42 26.85
C SER A 118 20.38 5.85 25.87
N LEU A 119 20.66 5.90 24.56
CA LEU A 119 19.66 6.20 23.54
C LEU A 119 18.57 5.11 23.52
N THR A 120 18.99 3.85 23.63
CA THR A 120 18.07 2.70 23.66
C THR A 120 17.24 2.69 24.95
N ILE A 121 17.82 3.00 26.12
CA ILE A 121 17.02 3.10 27.35
C ILE A 121 16.00 4.25 27.26
N THR A 122 16.40 5.42 26.74
CA THR A 122 15.55 6.62 26.69
C THR A 122 14.35 6.43 25.76
N VAL A 123 14.57 5.91 24.55
CA VAL A 123 13.49 5.66 23.59
C VAL A 123 12.50 4.65 24.18
N PHE A 124 12.96 3.63 24.90
CA PHE A 124 12.06 2.59 25.38
C PHE A 124 11.33 2.96 26.66
N VAL A 125 11.97 3.62 27.63
CA VAL A 125 11.33 4.06 28.88
C VAL A 125 10.27 5.13 28.62
N VAL A 126 10.46 5.99 27.61
CA VAL A 126 9.52 7.08 27.31
C VAL A 126 8.41 6.64 26.36
N PHE A 127 8.73 5.99 25.23
CA PHE A 127 7.73 5.71 24.21
C PHE A 127 6.87 4.47 24.52
N TYR A 128 7.34 3.52 25.33
CA TYR A 128 6.55 2.32 25.69
C TYR A 128 5.36 2.64 26.60
N PRO A 129 5.51 3.35 27.73
CA PRO A 129 4.37 3.74 28.56
C PRO A 129 3.40 4.63 27.81
N LEU A 130 3.89 5.55 26.96
CA LEU A 130 3.04 6.39 26.12
C LEU A 130 2.21 5.55 25.14
N GLY A 131 2.80 4.58 24.45
CA GLY A 131 2.08 3.67 23.54
C GLY A 131 1.05 2.80 24.27
N PHE A 132 1.38 2.32 25.48
CA PHE A 132 0.46 1.55 26.32
C PHE A 132 -0.71 2.40 26.81
N VAL A 133 -0.46 3.60 27.31
CA VAL A 133 -1.49 4.55 27.76
C VAL A 133 -2.39 4.93 26.59
N PHE A 134 -1.83 5.25 25.43
CA PHE A 134 -2.60 5.62 24.23
C PHE A 134 -3.50 4.48 23.76
N THR A 135 -2.98 3.25 23.75
CA THR A 135 -3.75 2.05 23.41
C THR A 135 -4.87 1.80 24.42
N SER A 136 -4.59 1.96 25.71
CA SER A 136 -5.56 1.75 26.79
C SER A 136 -6.69 2.77 26.72
N ILE A 137 -6.37 4.05 26.51
CA ILE A 137 -7.35 5.11 26.26
C ILE A 137 -8.20 4.78 25.04
N PHE A 138 -7.58 4.35 23.94
CA PHE A 138 -8.32 4.02 22.72
C PHE A 138 -9.26 2.83 22.90
N MET A 139 -8.85 1.81 23.68
CA MET A 139 -9.72 0.69 24.04
C MET A 139 -10.89 1.12 24.93
N ILE A 140 -10.66 1.97 25.93
CA ILE A 140 -11.72 2.51 26.80
C ILE A 140 -12.72 3.32 25.97
N LEU A 141 -12.24 4.22 25.10
CA LEU A 141 -13.09 5.02 24.21
C LEU A 141 -13.87 4.15 23.22
N ALA A 142 -13.25 3.07 22.73
CA ALA A 142 -13.91 2.11 21.86
C ALA A 142 -15.03 1.36 22.61
N GLN A 143 -14.80 0.98 23.87
CA GLN A 143 -15.78 0.31 24.73
C GLN A 143 -16.97 1.21 25.05
N GLN A 144 -16.74 2.45 25.49
CA GLN A 144 -17.81 3.40 25.83
C GLN A 144 -18.75 3.67 24.65
N LYS A 145 -18.22 3.69 23.43
CA LYS A 145 -19.02 3.93 22.22
C LYS A 145 -19.84 2.70 21.79
N THR A 146 -19.47 1.50 22.26
CA THR A 146 -20.22 0.26 22.02
C THR A 146 -21.29 -0.04 23.07
N GLU A 147 -21.33 0.68 24.20
CA GLU A 147 -22.32 0.49 25.27
C GLU A 147 -23.75 0.93 24.91
N GLY A 148 -23.97 1.49 23.72
CA GLY A 148 -25.32 1.56 23.12
C GLY A 148 -25.85 0.21 22.62
N SER A 149 -25.00 -0.83 22.55
CA SER A 149 -25.38 -2.20 22.23
C SER A 149 -25.13 -3.09 23.45
N SER A 150 -26.18 -3.80 23.87
CA SER A 150 -26.38 -4.66 25.05
C SER A 150 -25.34 -5.75 25.37
N PHE A 151 -24.10 -5.67 24.87
CA PHE A 151 -23.10 -6.74 25.03
C PHE A 151 -22.54 -6.87 26.46
N PHE A 152 -22.56 -5.78 27.25
CA PHE A 152 -22.31 -5.82 28.70
C PHE A 152 -23.61 -5.51 29.45
N GLY A 153 -24.62 -6.36 29.28
CA GLY A 153 -25.82 -6.30 30.10
C GLY A 153 -25.45 -6.47 31.58
N LYS A 154 -25.62 -5.40 32.38
CA LYS A 154 -25.63 -5.36 33.86
C LYS A 154 -24.65 -6.30 34.59
N ALA A 155 -23.49 -6.61 33.99
CA ALA A 155 -22.48 -7.40 34.65
C ALA A 155 -21.81 -6.49 35.69
N GLU A 156 -21.99 -6.85 36.95
CA GLU A 156 -21.49 -6.16 38.14
C GLU A 156 -20.01 -5.78 37.94
N HIS A 157 -19.67 -4.49 38.09
CA HIS A 157 -18.34 -3.94 37.75
C HIS A 157 -17.15 -4.71 38.38
N GLN A 158 -17.37 -5.45 39.47
CA GLN A 158 -16.35 -6.30 40.10
C GLN A 158 -15.93 -7.49 39.22
N ASP A 159 -16.83 -8.11 38.47
CA ASP A 159 -16.49 -9.26 37.61
C ASP A 159 -15.67 -8.84 36.39
N ILE A 160 -15.86 -7.62 35.90
CA ILE A 160 -15.09 -7.07 34.78
C ILE A 160 -13.61 -6.94 35.18
N SER A 161 -13.31 -6.46 36.39
CA SER A 161 -11.93 -6.31 36.87
C SER A 161 -11.22 -7.66 37.02
N ARG A 162 -11.91 -8.69 37.55
CA ARG A 162 -11.36 -10.05 37.69
C ARG A 162 -11.14 -10.72 36.34
N GLU A 163 -12.08 -10.61 35.42
CA GLU A 163 -11.90 -11.13 34.05
C GLU A 163 -10.79 -10.37 33.31
N PHE A 164 -10.66 -9.06 33.54
CA PHE A 164 -9.58 -8.26 32.98
C PHE A 164 -8.21 -8.76 33.48
N ILE A 165 -8.01 -8.85 34.80
CA ILE A 165 -6.75 -9.37 35.37
C ILE A 165 -6.47 -10.81 34.89
N LYS A 166 -7.48 -11.67 34.81
CA LYS A 166 -7.35 -13.05 34.33
C LYS A 166 -7.02 -13.16 32.85
N ARG A 167 -7.48 -12.22 32.01
CA ARG A 167 -7.21 -12.21 30.56
C ARG A 167 -5.90 -11.51 30.21
N PHE A 168 -5.54 -10.47 30.97
CA PHE A 168 -4.32 -9.69 30.79
C PHE A 168 -3.13 -10.22 31.61
N ASN A 169 -3.28 -11.34 32.32
CA ASN A 169 -2.14 -12.04 32.91
C ASN A 169 -1.19 -12.50 31.78
N PRO A 170 0.03 -11.92 31.67
CA PRO A 170 0.94 -12.20 30.58
C PRO A 170 1.30 -13.68 30.52
N PHE A 171 1.54 -14.34 31.65
CA PHE A 171 1.89 -15.76 31.69
C PHE A 171 0.78 -16.66 31.15
N ARG A 172 -0.48 -16.39 31.55
CA ARG A 172 -1.62 -17.14 31.03
C ARG A 172 -1.78 -16.92 29.52
N PHE A 173 -1.56 -15.69 29.06
CA PHE A 173 -1.56 -15.37 27.64
C PHE A 173 -0.48 -16.15 26.89
N TYR A 174 0.77 -16.15 27.37
CA TYR A 174 1.89 -16.85 26.74
C TYR A 174 1.70 -18.37 26.70
N ILE A 175 1.19 -18.99 27.77
CA ILE A 175 1.07 -20.45 27.83
C ILE A 175 -0.19 -20.92 27.10
N LEU A 176 -1.33 -20.25 27.27
CA LEU A 176 -2.62 -20.76 26.79
C LEU A 176 -3.13 -20.06 25.53
N SER A 177 -2.87 -18.76 25.37
CA SER A 177 -3.44 -17.96 24.27
C SER A 177 -2.48 -17.83 23.09
N PHE A 178 -1.18 -17.73 23.33
CA PHE A 178 -0.17 -17.56 22.30
C PHE A 178 -0.07 -18.78 21.37
N PRO A 179 -0.02 -20.04 21.84
CA PRO A 179 -0.07 -21.19 20.94
C PRO A 179 -1.39 -21.25 20.14
N LYS A 180 -2.50 -20.83 20.75
CA LYS A 180 -3.80 -20.69 20.06
C LYS A 180 -3.78 -19.58 19.01
N LEU A 181 -2.95 -18.56 19.19
CA LEU A 181 -2.75 -17.49 18.20
C LEU A 181 -2.20 -18.07 16.90
N PHE A 182 -1.10 -18.84 16.98
CA PHE A 182 -0.45 -19.44 15.81
C PHE A 182 -1.25 -20.57 15.18
N THR A 183 -1.90 -21.41 16.00
CA THR A 183 -2.64 -22.57 15.48
C THR A 183 -4.03 -22.22 14.96
N LYS A 184 -4.71 -21.21 15.52
CA LYS A 184 -6.10 -20.88 15.15
C LYS A 184 -6.26 -19.48 14.55
N TRP A 185 -5.65 -18.46 15.15
CA TRP A 185 -5.86 -17.08 14.71
C TRP A 185 -5.10 -16.75 13.43
N ILE A 186 -3.81 -17.04 13.35
CA ILE A 186 -2.98 -16.73 12.19
C ILE A 186 -3.52 -17.40 10.92
N PRO A 187 -3.88 -18.69 10.89
CA PRO A 187 -4.46 -19.31 9.70
C PRO A 187 -5.81 -18.68 9.33
N ARG A 188 -6.67 -18.39 10.31
CA ARG A 188 -7.97 -17.72 10.05
C ARG A 188 -7.77 -16.31 9.51
N ALA A 189 -6.81 -15.56 10.05
CA ALA A 189 -6.46 -14.22 9.59
C ALA A 189 -5.86 -14.29 8.18
N ALA A 190 -4.93 -15.20 7.93
CA ALA A 190 -4.33 -15.45 6.62
C ALA A 190 -5.39 -15.79 5.57
N VAL A 191 -6.36 -16.67 5.89
CA VAL A 191 -7.48 -16.97 4.99
C VAL A 191 -8.36 -15.74 4.73
N LYS A 192 -8.65 -14.92 5.75
CA LYS A 192 -9.41 -13.67 5.58
C LYS A 192 -8.64 -12.66 4.70
N VAL A 193 -7.35 -12.50 4.95
CA VAL A 193 -6.43 -11.65 4.19
C VAL A 193 -6.34 -12.14 2.75
N ALA A 194 -6.17 -13.43 2.52
CA ALA A 194 -6.16 -14.04 1.19
C ALA A 194 -7.49 -13.82 0.45
N LYS A 195 -8.64 -13.99 1.13
CA LYS A 195 -9.96 -13.67 0.55
C LYS A 195 -10.08 -12.18 0.20
N PHE A 196 -9.58 -11.30 1.04
CA PHE A 196 -9.56 -9.86 0.77
C PHE A 196 -8.68 -9.53 -0.45
N PHE A 197 -7.47 -10.07 -0.53
CA PHE A 197 -6.61 -9.91 -1.70
C PHE A 197 -7.22 -10.53 -2.96
N ALA A 198 -7.93 -11.66 -2.85
CA ALA A 198 -8.66 -12.24 -3.97
C ALA A 198 -9.78 -11.30 -4.47
N ILE A 199 -10.46 -10.58 -3.58
CA ILE A 199 -11.45 -9.56 -3.96
C ILE A 199 -10.77 -8.38 -4.64
N ILE A 200 -9.67 -7.86 -4.09
CA ILE A 200 -8.89 -6.78 -4.71
C ILE A 200 -8.40 -7.22 -6.10
N PHE A 201 -7.85 -8.42 -6.23
CA PHE A 201 -7.36 -8.94 -7.50
C PHE A 201 -8.49 -9.06 -8.53
N LYS A 202 -9.65 -9.61 -8.14
CA LYS A 202 -10.84 -9.63 -9.01
C LYS A 202 -11.26 -8.21 -9.43
N PHE A 203 -11.17 -7.24 -8.52
CA PHE A 203 -11.48 -5.84 -8.79
C PHE A 203 -10.51 -5.21 -9.77
N VAL A 204 -9.21 -5.32 -9.52
CA VAL A 204 -8.16 -4.81 -10.42
C VAL A 204 -8.28 -5.46 -11.80
N LYS A 205 -8.46 -6.79 -11.86
CA LYS A 205 -8.69 -7.51 -13.13
C LYS A 205 -9.90 -6.97 -13.87
N LYS A 206 -11.03 -6.74 -13.17
CA LYS A 206 -12.25 -6.21 -13.80
C LYS A 206 -12.05 -4.78 -14.30
N VAL A 207 -11.43 -3.91 -13.51
CA VAL A 207 -11.09 -2.55 -13.93
C VAL A 207 -10.19 -2.59 -15.14
N PHE A 208 -9.15 -3.41 -15.13
CA PHE A 208 -8.21 -3.58 -16.24
C PHE A 208 -8.94 -3.97 -17.53
N VAL A 209 -9.76 -5.03 -17.49
CA VAL A 209 -10.55 -5.48 -18.65
C VAL A 209 -11.49 -4.39 -19.17
N LEU A 210 -12.12 -3.62 -18.27
CA LEU A 210 -13.06 -2.56 -18.65
C LEU A 210 -12.39 -1.34 -19.31
N ILE A 211 -11.12 -1.05 -18.96
CA ILE A 211 -10.40 0.11 -19.51
C ILE A 211 -9.44 -0.26 -20.63
N HIS A 212 -9.15 -1.54 -20.83
CA HIS A 212 -8.14 -1.98 -21.77
C HIS A 212 -8.49 -1.55 -23.20
N SER A 213 -7.56 -0.85 -23.82
CA SER A 213 -7.62 -0.42 -25.21
C SER A 213 -6.21 -0.36 -25.77
N ASP A 214 -6.08 -0.56 -27.08
CA ASP A 214 -4.78 -0.57 -27.76
C ASP A 214 -4.07 0.79 -27.62
N GLU A 215 -4.81 1.90 -27.60
CA GLU A 215 -4.25 3.25 -27.41
C GLU A 215 -3.62 3.42 -26.02
N ARG A 216 -4.20 2.81 -24.99
CA ARG A 216 -3.60 2.83 -23.64
C ARG A 216 -2.34 1.99 -23.59
N LEU A 217 -2.29 0.88 -24.34
CA LEU A 217 -1.09 0.05 -24.45
C LEU A 217 0.05 0.83 -25.13
N ILE A 218 -0.24 1.58 -26.20
CA ILE A 218 0.71 2.55 -26.78
C ILE A 218 1.17 3.54 -25.71
N CYS A 219 0.24 4.15 -24.96
CA CYS A 219 0.61 5.09 -23.91
C CYS A 219 1.54 4.47 -22.85
N MET A 220 1.29 3.23 -22.45
CA MET A 220 2.12 2.49 -21.50
C MET A 220 3.54 2.27 -22.04
N SER A 221 3.65 1.74 -23.26
CA SER A 221 4.93 1.40 -23.87
C SER A 221 5.80 2.63 -24.13
N TYR A 222 5.22 3.70 -24.68
CA TYR A 222 5.98 4.91 -25.01
C TYR A 222 6.25 5.81 -23.80
N ALA A 223 5.40 5.79 -22.76
CA ALA A 223 5.77 6.37 -21.47
C ALA A 223 6.99 5.65 -20.86
N ALA A 224 6.99 4.31 -20.86
CA ALA A 224 8.12 3.52 -20.36
C ALA A 224 9.41 3.76 -21.18
N ALA A 225 9.30 3.85 -22.51
CA ALA A 225 10.43 4.22 -23.37
C ALA A 225 10.94 5.64 -23.08
N GLY A 226 10.04 6.59 -22.83
CA GLY A 226 10.39 7.94 -22.39
C GLY A 226 11.16 7.96 -21.07
N VAL A 227 10.78 7.12 -20.10
CA VAL A 227 11.54 6.95 -18.85
C VAL A 227 12.92 6.40 -19.13
N LEU A 228 13.02 5.31 -19.91
CA LEU A 228 14.30 4.67 -20.23
C LEU A 228 15.28 5.67 -20.88
N ILE A 229 14.82 6.40 -21.89
CA ILE A 229 15.65 7.35 -22.63
C ILE A 229 16.02 8.54 -21.75
N GLY A 230 15.07 9.13 -21.02
CA GLY A 230 15.36 10.25 -20.11
C GLY A 230 16.33 9.87 -18.99
N TYR A 231 16.32 8.62 -18.52
CA TYR A 231 17.17 8.14 -17.43
C TYR A 231 18.63 7.96 -17.87
N ILE A 232 18.85 7.40 -19.07
CA ILE A 232 20.17 7.10 -19.63
C ILE A 232 20.92 8.36 -20.09
N ILE A 233 20.19 9.41 -20.51
CA ILE A 233 20.83 10.62 -21.03
C ILE A 233 21.62 11.33 -19.93
N PRO A 234 22.92 11.65 -20.17
CA PRO A 234 23.69 12.44 -19.24
C PRO A 234 23.12 13.86 -19.14
N GLY A 235 22.97 14.36 -17.92
CA GLY A 235 22.43 15.70 -17.66
C GLY A 235 21.82 15.84 -16.27
N GLY A 236 21.49 17.07 -15.88
CA GLY A 236 20.78 17.34 -14.63
C GLY A 236 19.34 16.80 -14.65
N SER A 237 18.75 16.60 -13.47
CA SER A 237 17.43 15.99 -13.30
C SER A 237 16.32 16.69 -14.10
N ALA A 238 16.38 18.03 -14.20
CA ALA A 238 15.43 18.81 -15.00
C ALA A 238 15.51 18.49 -16.50
N LEU A 239 16.72 18.35 -17.04
CA LEU A 239 16.95 18.01 -18.44
C LEU A 239 16.49 16.57 -18.73
N LYS A 240 16.80 15.62 -17.85
CA LYS A 240 16.33 14.23 -17.94
C LYS A 240 14.81 14.14 -18.00
N LEU A 241 14.12 14.86 -17.11
CA LEU A 241 12.65 14.93 -17.08
C LEU A 241 12.08 15.50 -18.38
N PHE A 242 12.63 16.62 -18.84
CA PHE A 242 12.17 17.26 -20.08
C PHE A 242 12.36 16.34 -21.29
N ILE A 243 13.54 15.75 -21.45
CA ILE A 243 13.82 14.87 -22.59
C ILE A 243 12.92 13.63 -22.54
N GLY A 244 12.79 12.98 -21.38
CA GLY A 244 11.91 11.81 -21.27
C GLY A 244 10.45 12.13 -21.59
N ALA A 245 9.95 13.30 -21.17
CA ALA A 245 8.60 13.76 -21.48
C ALA A 245 8.41 13.98 -22.99
N VAL A 246 9.35 14.68 -23.63
CA VAL A 246 9.30 14.99 -25.07
C VAL A 246 9.41 13.72 -25.89
N VAL A 247 10.36 12.85 -25.57
CA VAL A 247 10.58 11.58 -26.28
C VAL A 247 9.36 10.67 -26.13
N GLY A 248 8.87 10.45 -24.91
CA GLY A 248 7.67 9.64 -24.67
C GLY A 248 6.44 10.20 -25.38
N GLY A 249 6.23 11.52 -25.30
CA GLY A 249 5.13 12.21 -25.97
C GLY A 249 5.17 12.08 -27.49
N LEU A 250 6.29 12.45 -28.12
CA LEU A 250 6.44 12.45 -29.59
C LEU A 250 6.37 11.03 -30.18
N THR A 251 7.05 10.07 -29.55
CA THR A 251 7.03 8.68 -30.02
C THR A 251 5.64 8.05 -29.87
N GLY A 252 4.94 8.29 -28.75
CA GLY A 252 3.56 7.86 -28.58
C GLY A 252 2.60 8.50 -29.59
N PHE A 253 2.73 9.81 -29.84
CA PHE A 253 1.95 10.52 -30.86
C PHE A 253 2.17 9.93 -32.26
N GLY A 254 3.44 9.76 -32.67
CA GLY A 254 3.80 9.24 -33.98
C GLY A 254 3.32 7.80 -34.19
N ALA A 255 3.49 6.94 -33.18
CA ALA A 255 3.02 5.57 -33.24
C ALA A 255 1.49 5.48 -33.38
N TYR A 256 0.75 6.33 -32.67
CA TYR A 256 -0.70 6.39 -32.78
C TYR A 256 -1.15 6.82 -34.19
N GLU A 257 -0.57 7.89 -34.75
CA GLU A 257 -0.91 8.35 -36.11
C GLU A 257 -0.56 7.29 -37.17
N LEU A 258 0.56 6.58 -37.02
CA LEU A 258 0.97 5.52 -37.95
C LEU A 258 0.05 4.29 -37.91
N LEU A 259 -0.36 3.85 -36.71
CA LEU A 259 -1.09 2.58 -36.53
C LEU A 259 -2.60 2.72 -36.72
N PHE A 260 -3.20 3.85 -36.31
CA PHE A 260 -4.66 3.98 -36.26
C PHE A 260 -5.26 4.85 -37.36
N LYS A 261 -4.50 5.80 -37.92
CA LYS A 261 -5.04 6.70 -38.94
C LYS A 261 -5.07 6.08 -40.33
N LYS A 262 -4.18 5.14 -40.62
CA LYS A 262 -4.09 4.47 -41.94
C LYS A 262 -5.21 3.44 -42.17
N LYS A 263 -5.62 2.71 -41.12
CA LYS A 263 -6.67 1.67 -41.21
C LYS A 263 -7.99 2.11 -41.86
N PRO A 264 -8.60 3.27 -41.52
CA PRO A 264 -9.86 3.68 -42.14
C PRO A 264 -9.73 4.07 -43.62
N GLU A 265 -8.55 4.48 -44.09
CA GLU A 265 -8.32 4.79 -45.51
C GLU A 265 -8.17 3.50 -46.34
N GLU A 266 -7.55 2.47 -45.77
CA GLU A 266 -7.40 1.16 -46.40
C GLU A 266 -8.74 0.41 -46.48
N ALA A 267 -9.56 0.46 -45.43
CA ALA A 267 -10.89 -0.14 -45.43
C ALA A 267 -11.78 0.46 -46.53
N LYS A 268 -11.76 1.80 -46.71
CA LYS A 268 -12.50 2.48 -47.78
C LYS A 268 -12.02 2.10 -49.19
N LYS A 269 -10.76 1.74 -49.35
CA LYS A 269 -10.21 1.26 -50.64
C LYS A 269 -10.56 -0.19 -50.95
N GLN A 270 -10.90 -1.00 -49.94
CA GLN A 270 -11.35 -2.38 -50.14
C GLN A 270 -12.84 -2.47 -50.46
N GLU A 271 -13.62 -1.44 -50.09
CA GLU A 271 -15.05 -1.33 -50.38
C GLU A 271 -15.37 -0.63 -51.71
N ALA A 272 -14.37 0.01 -52.36
CA ALA A 272 -14.49 0.72 -53.62
C ALA A 272 -13.90 -0.08 -54.78
#